data_AF-A0A925EPA0-F1
#
_entry.id   AF-A0A925EPA0-F1
#
_cell.length_a   1.000
_cell.length_b   1.000
_cell.length_c   1.000
_cell.angle_alpha   90.00
_cell.angle_beta   90.00
_cell.angle_gamma   90.00
#
_symmetry.space_group_name_H-M   'P 1'
#
loop_
_entity.id
_entity.type
_entity.pdbx_description
1 polymer ?
#
loop_
_entity_poly.entity_id
_entity_poly.type
_entity_poly.pdbx_seq_one_letter_code
_entity_poly.pdbx_strand_id
1 'polypeptide(L)'
;MTTLLMPKLDPKTIDEVRSKADLYDVVSERVVLRKAGKDYKGLCPFHEDRSPSFYVSPSKQIYKCFSCGASGDVFKFLMEQDKSSFTETVLVLAGRYGISVQTAQPEQSAEYARKLSKRQQLSEIMELAAQFYSYALHSEKGKTAYTYLKQRALSEKTIQQFRLGYSPSGWQSLYTYLVEQKHFPAKLVEEAGLIVPRGNSQGYYDRFRDRLMIPICDTKGQVIAFGGRALGDEQPKYLNSPETELFQKGQTLFAIHEAKTAITRMDAAIIVEGYFDAIALHQAGITNVVATLGTAMRSDQVKQLLRYTESKQVILNFDADNAGVQATERAIGELRDLVVKSGVQLRILHLPSGKDPDEYLRKCSAQSYLELAKNAPLWLEWQVERLFHGKDLGQNDDFQQVSRDLAALFSELPDSIGRTQYIHRIAGRLSQGNGRLAVQLEEDFRRRTRVKAKRNGQPQLSLEKVQLSPEHKAEAQLLAIFIQVPDLREMIRQEIAEYKIEFIVPEYRNLWDVLCTQTENSNAQADALVDFNSEEIRGILCHADPFILSRPKELFQAIIQFVAIAECERQSTRIGQLCDEAEAQGDWDNLTRLMEQRQVQIRKIGQLRIPMRCRILPFQSRSENPL
;
A
#
# COMPACT_ATOMS: atom_id res chain seq x y z
N MET A 1 5.79 -21.65 -13.16
CA MET A 1 6.16 -21.08 -11.85
C MET A 1 6.34 -22.23 -10.88
N THR A 2 7.56 -22.68 -10.67
CA THR A 2 7.87 -23.67 -9.64
C THR A 2 8.02 -22.89 -8.34
N THR A 3 6.98 -22.90 -7.51
CA THR A 3 7.09 -22.42 -6.13
C THR A 3 8.19 -23.24 -5.48
N LEU A 4 9.34 -22.63 -5.20
CA LEU A 4 10.44 -23.29 -4.50
C LEU A 4 9.90 -23.75 -3.14
N LEU A 5 9.61 -25.04 -3.03
CA LEU A 5 9.41 -25.70 -1.75
C LEU A 5 10.70 -25.48 -0.96
N MET A 6 10.62 -24.65 0.08
CA MET A 6 11.76 -24.41 0.97
C MET A 6 12.21 -25.76 1.55
N PRO A 7 13.50 -26.12 1.42
CA PRO A 7 13.96 -27.43 1.87
C PRO A 7 13.78 -27.55 3.39
N LYS A 8 13.23 -28.68 3.83
CA LYS A 8 13.08 -28.99 5.25
C LYS A 8 14.46 -29.29 5.84
N LEU A 9 14.98 -28.34 6.61
CA LEU A 9 16.27 -28.45 7.29
C LEU A 9 16.27 -29.63 8.28
N ASP A 10 17.40 -30.33 8.38
CA ASP A 10 17.56 -31.39 9.38
C ASP A 10 17.57 -30.76 10.78
N PRO A 11 16.80 -31.29 11.74
CA PRO A 11 16.84 -30.83 13.12
C PRO A 11 18.26 -30.73 13.70
N LYS A 12 19.18 -31.64 13.33
CA LYS A 12 20.57 -31.63 13.78
C LYS A 12 21.32 -30.37 13.34
N THR A 13 21.11 -29.91 12.11
CA THR A 13 21.71 -28.68 11.61
C THR A 13 21.13 -27.46 12.33
N ILE A 14 19.82 -27.43 12.56
CA ILE A 14 19.17 -26.34 13.30
C ILE A 14 19.75 -26.26 14.72
N ASP A 15 19.91 -27.41 15.39
CA ASP A 15 20.44 -27.48 16.74
C ASP A 15 21.93 -27.13 16.80
N GLU A 16 22.74 -27.58 15.84
CA GLU A 16 24.16 -27.22 15.77
C GLU A 16 24.33 -25.70 15.55
N VAL A 17 23.56 -25.12 14.64
CA VAL A 17 23.54 -23.66 14.42
C VAL A 17 23.10 -22.93 15.69
N ARG A 18 22.04 -23.39 16.36
CA ARG A 18 21.58 -22.80 17.62
C ARG A 18 22.64 -22.86 18.71
N SER A 19 23.45 -23.92 18.74
CA SER A 19 24.48 -24.12 19.76
C SER A 19 25.74 -23.27 19.55
N LYS A 20 26.08 -22.96 18.30
CA LYS A 20 27.28 -22.19 17.93
C LYS A 20 27.01 -20.70 17.76
N ALA A 21 25.79 -20.31 17.43
CA ALA A 21 25.41 -18.92 17.23
C ALA A 21 25.17 -18.24 18.58
N ASP A 22 26.20 -17.62 19.14
CA ASP A 22 26.07 -16.84 20.36
C ASP A 22 25.23 -15.57 20.12
N LEU A 23 24.15 -15.43 20.89
CA LEU A 23 23.21 -14.32 20.76
C LEU A 23 23.86 -12.95 21.03
N TYR A 24 24.80 -12.87 21.98
CA TYR A 24 25.48 -11.61 22.26
C TYR A 24 26.34 -11.17 21.08
N ASP A 25 27.09 -12.09 20.47
CA ASP A 25 27.91 -11.80 19.28
C ASP A 25 27.05 -11.34 18.10
N VAL A 26 25.90 -11.97 17.88
CA VAL A 26 24.99 -11.61 16.78
C VAL A 26 24.30 -10.26 17.02
N VAL A 27 23.87 -9.98 18.25
CA VAL A 27 23.16 -8.73 18.57
C VAL A 27 24.12 -7.54 18.65
N SER A 28 25.33 -7.74 19.18
CA SER A 28 26.32 -6.67 19.39
C SER A 28 26.82 -6.03 18.09
N GLU A 29 26.64 -6.70 16.94
CA GLU A 29 26.89 -6.12 15.62
C GLU A 29 25.91 -5.01 15.22
N ARG A 30 24.71 -5.03 15.79
CA ARG A 30 23.59 -4.15 15.38
C ARG A 30 23.15 -3.21 16.48
N VAL A 31 23.37 -3.60 17.73
CA VAL A 31 22.95 -2.84 18.91
C VAL A 31 24.16 -2.60 19.80
N VAL A 32 24.40 -1.34 20.14
CA VAL A 32 25.40 -0.99 21.14
C VAL A 32 24.91 -1.46 22.51
N LEU A 33 25.54 -2.52 23.02
CA LEU A 33 25.21 -3.14 24.30
C LEU A 33 26.15 -2.64 25.40
N ARG A 34 25.61 -2.35 26.59
CA ARG A 34 26.35 -2.05 27.80
C ARG A 34 26.10 -3.12 28.86
N LYS A 35 27.12 -3.47 29.63
CA LYS A 35 26.99 -4.49 30.69
C LYS A 35 26.04 -4.01 31.78
N ALA A 36 25.07 -4.85 32.16
CA ALA A 36 24.08 -4.60 33.19
C ALA A 36 23.96 -5.84 34.10
N GLY A 37 24.88 -5.93 35.07
CA GLY A 37 24.99 -7.11 35.94
C GLY A 37 25.50 -8.34 35.18
N LYS A 38 24.68 -9.40 35.14
CA LYS A 38 24.96 -10.65 34.41
C LYS A 38 24.51 -10.62 32.94
N ASP A 39 23.68 -9.64 32.59
CA ASP A 39 23.12 -9.46 31.25
C ASP A 39 23.69 -8.19 30.60
N TYR A 40 23.28 -7.92 29.36
CA TYR A 40 23.63 -6.73 28.60
C TYR A 40 22.39 -5.95 28.22
N LYS A 41 22.50 -4.62 28.18
CA LYS A 41 21.40 -3.70 27.96
C LYS A 41 21.71 -2.70 26.84
N GLY A 42 20.75 -2.43 25.97
CA GLY A 42 20.87 -1.46 24.87
C GLY A 42 19.53 -0.81 24.50
N LEU A 43 19.56 0.03 23.47
CA LEU A 43 18.35 0.53 22.81
C LEU A 43 17.72 -0.59 21.99
N CYS A 44 16.39 -0.65 21.96
CA CYS A 44 15.69 -1.71 21.23
C CYS A 44 15.76 -1.45 19.72
N PRO A 45 16.14 -2.45 18.89
CA PRO A 45 16.17 -2.28 17.44
C PRO A 45 14.81 -2.55 16.77
N PHE A 46 13.75 -2.82 17.56
CA PHE A 46 12.42 -3.16 17.07
C PHE A 46 11.40 -2.02 17.22
N HIS A 47 11.74 -0.97 17.96
CA HIS A 47 10.93 0.23 18.13
C HIS A 47 11.81 1.39 18.57
N GLU A 48 11.36 2.63 18.37
CA GLU A 48 12.10 3.80 18.85
C GLU A 48 11.94 3.95 20.37
N ASP A 49 13.04 3.79 21.11
CA ASP A 49 13.10 4.01 22.55
C ASP A 49 14.14 5.11 22.87
N ARG A 50 13.80 6.00 23.82
CA ARG A 50 14.72 7.02 24.34
C ARG A 50 15.57 6.51 25.50
N SER A 51 15.17 5.40 26.11
CA SER A 51 15.83 4.77 27.23
C SER A 51 16.24 3.33 26.88
N PRO A 52 17.38 2.83 27.35
CA PRO A 52 17.70 1.44 27.16
C PRO A 52 16.61 0.58 27.81
N SER A 53 16.00 -0.32 27.05
CA SER A 53 14.93 -1.24 27.49
C SER A 53 15.13 -2.66 26.96
N PHE A 54 16.11 -2.84 26.08
CA PHE A 54 16.45 -4.08 25.43
C PHE A 54 17.53 -4.82 26.20
N TYR A 55 17.24 -6.02 26.66
CA TYR A 55 18.15 -6.86 27.42
C TYR A 55 18.52 -8.11 26.62
N VAL A 56 19.80 -8.48 26.67
CA VAL A 56 20.35 -9.72 26.09
C VAL A 56 20.99 -10.51 27.22
N SER A 57 20.59 -11.76 27.38
CA SER A 57 21.17 -12.68 28.36
C SER A 57 21.97 -13.77 27.65
N PRO A 58 23.32 -13.70 27.62
CA PRO A 58 24.13 -14.73 26.98
C PRO A 58 23.98 -16.09 27.66
N SER A 59 23.83 -16.11 28.98
CA SER A 59 23.64 -17.36 29.73
C SER A 59 22.36 -18.12 29.36
N LYS A 60 21.31 -17.38 28.98
CA LYS A 60 20.00 -17.93 28.60
C LYS A 60 19.79 -17.98 27.09
N GLN A 61 20.69 -17.39 26.30
CA GLN A 61 20.58 -17.22 24.85
C GLN A 61 19.24 -16.63 24.40
N ILE A 62 18.73 -15.65 25.15
CA ILE A 62 17.48 -14.93 24.84
C ILE A 62 17.64 -13.41 24.93
N TYR A 63 16.82 -12.69 24.16
CA TYR A 63 16.61 -11.25 24.33
C TYR A 63 15.20 -10.93 24.79
N LYS A 64 15.04 -9.79 25.47
CA LYS A 64 13.74 -9.23 25.83
C LYS A 64 13.79 -7.71 25.89
N CYS A 65 12.82 -7.06 25.25
CA CYS A 65 12.52 -5.65 25.40
C CYS A 65 11.39 -5.49 26.43
N PHE A 66 11.63 -4.70 27.48
CA PHE A 66 10.61 -4.44 28.50
C PHE A 66 9.64 -3.31 28.13
N SER A 67 9.93 -2.52 27.10
CA SER A 67 9.04 -1.45 26.62
C SER A 67 8.00 -1.98 25.61
N CYS A 68 8.46 -2.64 24.54
CA CYS A 68 7.56 -3.12 23.47
C CYS A 68 7.20 -4.61 23.56
N GLY A 69 7.72 -5.34 24.56
CA GLY A 69 7.44 -6.76 24.77
C GLY A 69 8.16 -7.73 23.82
N ALA A 70 8.92 -7.24 22.83
CA ALA A 70 9.66 -8.10 21.90
C ALA A 70 10.63 -9.03 22.63
N SER A 71 10.56 -10.34 22.36
CA SER A 71 11.45 -11.33 22.97
C SER A 71 11.67 -12.53 22.06
N GLY A 72 12.86 -13.13 22.10
CA GLY A 72 13.20 -14.25 21.22
C GLY A 72 14.62 -14.79 21.43
N ASP A 73 14.97 -15.72 20.55
CA ASP A 73 16.32 -16.28 20.40
C ASP A 73 17.06 -15.61 19.22
N VAL A 74 18.24 -16.14 18.88
CA VAL A 74 19.09 -15.63 17.80
C VAL A 74 18.40 -15.69 16.43
N PHE A 75 17.58 -16.71 16.17
CA PHE A 75 16.85 -16.83 14.92
C PHE A 75 15.76 -15.78 14.83
N LYS A 76 14.93 -15.66 15.88
CA LYS A 76 13.85 -14.68 15.91
C LYS A 76 14.38 -13.25 15.79
N PHE A 77 15.49 -12.94 16.46
CA PHE A 77 16.15 -11.64 16.35
C PHE A 77 16.51 -11.31 14.89
N LEU A 78 17.22 -12.22 14.21
CA LEU A 78 17.66 -12.02 12.83
C LEU A 78 16.48 -12.01 11.86
N MET A 79 15.48 -12.88 12.02
CA MET A 79 14.28 -12.89 11.18
C MET A 79 13.53 -11.56 11.27
N GLU A 80 13.34 -11.02 12.47
CA GLU A 80 12.63 -9.76 12.68
C GLU A 80 13.42 -8.56 12.15
N GLN A 81 14.74 -8.58 12.28
CA GLN A 81 15.65 -7.52 11.82
C GLN A 81 15.87 -7.55 10.30
N ASP A 82 16.18 -8.72 9.73
CA ASP A 82 16.55 -8.89 8.32
C ASP A 82 15.34 -9.16 7.40
N LYS A 83 14.14 -9.30 8.00
CA LYS A 83 12.89 -9.70 7.32
C LYS A 83 13.06 -10.98 6.50
N SER A 84 13.90 -11.90 6.99
CA SER A 84 14.20 -13.19 6.38
C SER A 84 13.32 -14.30 6.94
N SER A 85 13.14 -15.34 6.14
CA SER A 85 12.48 -16.57 6.62
C SER A 85 13.38 -17.35 7.59
N PHE A 86 12.79 -18.29 8.33
CA PHE A 86 13.51 -19.13 9.29
C PHE A 86 14.65 -19.92 8.61
N THR A 87 14.35 -20.59 7.49
CA THR A 87 15.33 -21.39 6.75
C THR A 87 16.49 -20.55 6.23
N GLU A 88 16.22 -19.38 5.65
CA GLU A 88 17.29 -18.47 5.20
C GLU A 88 18.17 -18.03 6.37
N THR A 89 17.56 -17.73 7.51
CA THR A 89 18.28 -17.30 8.72
C THR A 89 19.20 -18.40 9.25
N VAL A 90 18.72 -19.65 9.29
CA VAL A 90 19.55 -20.80 9.70
C VAL A 90 20.72 -21.00 8.75
N LEU A 91 20.55 -20.78 7.44
CA LEU A 91 21.61 -20.96 6.45
C LEU A 91 22.65 -19.85 6.46
N VAL A 92 22.22 -18.61 6.67
CA VAL A 92 23.13 -17.47 6.87
C VAL A 92 24.01 -17.73 8.09
N LEU A 93 23.41 -18.16 9.20
CA LEU A 93 24.16 -18.52 10.41
C LEU A 93 25.05 -19.76 10.18
N ALA A 94 24.57 -20.80 9.49
CA ALA A 94 25.36 -21.98 9.19
C ALA A 94 26.61 -21.64 8.36
N GLY A 95 26.46 -20.80 7.32
CA GLY A 95 27.58 -20.31 6.53
C GLY A 95 28.57 -19.49 7.38
N ARG A 96 28.07 -18.63 8.26
CA ARG A 96 28.88 -17.79 9.16
C ARG A 96 29.72 -18.62 10.15
N TYR A 97 29.15 -19.68 10.71
CA TYR A 97 29.82 -20.54 11.70
C TYR A 97 30.45 -21.80 11.10
N GLY A 98 30.53 -21.90 9.77
CA GLY A 98 31.15 -23.03 9.07
C GLY A 98 30.46 -24.38 9.32
N ILE A 99 29.15 -24.38 9.52
CA ILE A 99 28.35 -25.57 9.84
C ILE A 99 27.87 -26.22 8.55
N SER A 100 28.07 -27.54 8.43
CA SER A 100 27.60 -28.30 7.28
C SER A 100 26.08 -28.49 7.35
N VAL A 101 25.37 -28.00 6.33
CA VAL A 101 23.91 -28.05 6.28
C VAL A 101 23.44 -29.42 5.82
N GLN A 102 22.77 -30.16 6.69
CA GLN A 102 22.06 -31.38 6.38
C GLN A 102 20.55 -31.10 6.25
N THR A 103 19.88 -31.80 5.35
CA THR A 103 18.42 -31.66 5.15
C THR A 103 17.81 -33.01 4.84
N ALA A 104 16.49 -33.12 4.97
CA ALA A 104 15.73 -34.35 4.71
C ALA A 104 15.83 -34.85 3.25
N GLN A 105 16.32 -34.05 2.30
CA GLN A 105 16.59 -34.44 0.91
C GLN A 105 17.97 -33.90 0.44
N PRO A 106 19.02 -34.74 0.38
CA PRO A 106 20.42 -34.31 0.15
C PRO A 106 20.65 -33.52 -1.16
N GLU A 107 19.95 -33.88 -2.22
CA GLU A 107 20.15 -33.32 -3.57
C GLU A 107 19.65 -31.87 -3.69
N GLN A 108 18.47 -31.57 -3.12
CA GLN A 108 17.88 -30.22 -3.13
C GLN A 108 18.71 -29.23 -2.31
N SER A 109 19.40 -29.70 -1.28
CA SER A 109 20.19 -28.85 -0.39
C SER A 109 21.60 -28.61 -0.86
N ALA A 110 22.20 -29.58 -1.56
CA ALA A 110 23.41 -29.32 -2.31
C ALA A 110 23.16 -28.29 -3.42
N GLU A 111 22.03 -28.36 -4.12
CA GLU A 111 21.65 -27.36 -5.12
C GLU A 111 21.38 -25.99 -4.50
N TYR A 112 20.66 -25.94 -3.38
CA TYR A 112 20.36 -24.68 -2.69
C TYR A 112 21.60 -24.03 -2.05
N ALA A 113 22.48 -24.81 -1.42
CA ALA A 113 23.76 -24.32 -0.89
C ALA A 113 24.68 -23.82 -2.01
N ARG A 114 24.72 -24.50 -3.16
CA ARG A 114 25.43 -24.03 -4.37
C ARG A 114 24.85 -22.71 -4.89
N LYS A 115 23.53 -22.57 -4.94
CA LYS A 115 22.87 -21.31 -5.33
C LYS A 115 23.17 -20.18 -4.36
N LEU A 116 23.13 -20.43 -3.06
CA LEU A 116 23.50 -19.44 -2.03
C LEU A 116 24.96 -18.99 -2.16
N SER A 117 25.88 -19.94 -2.32
CA SER A 117 27.30 -19.65 -2.54
C SER A 117 27.52 -18.85 -3.83
N LYS A 118 26.85 -19.22 -4.91
CA LYS A 118 26.89 -18.49 -6.18
C LYS A 118 26.36 -17.06 -6.01
N ARG A 119 25.20 -16.88 -5.39
CA ARG A 119 24.61 -15.56 -5.14
C ARG A 119 25.57 -14.67 -4.35
N GLN A 120 26.24 -15.22 -3.34
CA GLN A 120 27.25 -14.51 -2.55
C GLN A 120 28.45 -14.07 -3.41
N GLN A 121 28.98 -14.96 -4.26
CA GLN A 121 30.08 -14.61 -5.17
C GLN A 121 29.65 -13.54 -6.20
N LEU A 122 28.43 -13.62 -6.72
CA LEU A 122 27.89 -12.58 -7.61
C LEU A 122 27.82 -11.23 -6.87
N SER A 123 27.33 -11.19 -5.63
CA SER A 123 27.28 -9.97 -4.84
C SER A 123 28.68 -9.38 -4.58
N GLU A 124 29.68 -10.23 -4.30
CA GLU A 124 31.07 -9.81 -4.14
C GLU A 124 31.64 -9.21 -5.43
N ILE A 125 31.40 -9.84 -6.58
CA ILE A 125 31.78 -9.32 -7.90
C ILE A 125 31.17 -7.93 -8.15
N MET A 126 29.87 -7.76 -7.85
CA MET A 126 29.18 -6.48 -8.04
C MET A 126 29.74 -5.38 -7.14
N GLU A 127 30.05 -5.70 -5.90
CA GLU A 127 30.65 -4.77 -4.94
C GLU A 127 32.05 -4.32 -5.39
N LEU A 128 32.90 -5.27 -5.82
CA LEU A 128 34.22 -4.97 -6.36
C LEU A 128 34.16 -4.14 -7.65
N ALA A 129 33.17 -4.41 -8.52
CA ALA A 129 32.95 -3.62 -9.72
C ALA A 129 32.54 -2.17 -9.38
N ALA A 130 31.67 -1.98 -8.38
CA ALA A 130 31.27 -0.64 -7.93
C ALA A 130 32.46 0.14 -7.37
N GLN A 131 33.33 -0.51 -6.59
CA GLN A 131 34.57 0.09 -6.10
C GLN A 131 35.54 0.46 -7.24
N PHE A 132 35.71 -0.43 -8.22
CA PHE A 132 36.52 -0.16 -9.41
C PHE A 132 36.04 1.08 -10.17
N TYR A 133 34.73 1.18 -10.43
CA TYR A 133 34.17 2.33 -11.14
C TYR A 133 34.25 3.63 -10.34
N SER A 134 34.03 3.57 -9.03
CA SER A 134 34.18 4.74 -8.14
C SER A 134 35.62 5.24 -8.13
N TYR A 135 36.61 4.34 -8.04
CA TYR A 135 38.02 4.68 -8.16
C TYR A 135 38.35 5.29 -9.53
N ALA A 136 37.86 4.68 -10.61
CA ALA A 136 38.10 5.15 -11.98
C ALA A 136 37.52 6.56 -12.22
N LEU A 137 36.40 6.93 -11.60
CA LEU A 137 35.83 8.27 -11.68
C LEU A 137 36.78 9.36 -11.18
N HIS A 138 37.55 9.07 -10.12
CA HIS A 138 38.50 10.01 -9.51
C HIS A 138 39.90 9.94 -10.15
N SER A 139 40.10 9.06 -11.13
CA SER A 139 41.35 8.94 -11.88
C SER A 139 41.43 9.94 -13.04
N GLU A 140 42.60 10.07 -13.66
CA GLU A 140 42.80 10.88 -14.87
C GLU A 140 41.80 10.52 -15.99
N LYS A 141 41.48 9.22 -16.14
CA LYS A 141 40.53 8.73 -17.14
C LYS A 141 39.09 9.16 -16.86
N GLY A 142 38.76 9.43 -15.59
CA GLY A 142 37.41 9.81 -15.15
C GLY A 142 37.11 11.30 -15.23
N LYS A 143 38.07 12.16 -15.57
CA LYS A 143 37.91 13.63 -15.55
C LYS A 143 36.69 14.14 -16.32
N THR A 144 36.43 13.60 -17.51
CA THR A 144 35.26 13.97 -18.32
C THR A 144 33.95 13.60 -17.61
N ALA A 145 33.88 12.39 -17.05
CA ALA A 145 32.73 11.91 -16.30
C ALA A 145 32.50 12.74 -15.02
N TYR A 146 33.57 13.06 -14.30
CA TYR A 146 33.51 13.89 -13.10
C TYR A 146 33.06 15.32 -13.42
N THR A 147 33.62 15.93 -14.47
CA THR A 147 33.20 17.26 -14.96
C THR A 147 31.74 17.26 -15.34
N TYR A 148 31.27 16.20 -16.00
CA TYR A 148 29.87 16.01 -16.33
C TYR A 148 28.96 16.01 -15.08
N LEU A 149 29.34 15.31 -14.00
CA LEU A 149 28.61 15.33 -12.72
C LEU A 149 28.58 16.72 -12.09
N LYS A 150 29.68 17.48 -12.18
CA LYS A 150 29.74 18.86 -11.66
C LYS A 150 28.88 19.83 -12.49
N GLN A 151 28.80 19.66 -13.80
CA GLN A 151 27.88 20.42 -14.66
C GLN A 151 26.40 20.14 -14.31
N ARG A 152 26.11 18.94 -13.80
CA ARG A 152 24.81 18.58 -13.20
C ARG A 152 24.62 19.09 -11.76
N ALA A 153 25.54 19.92 -11.27
CA ALA A 153 25.53 20.48 -9.92
C ALA A 153 25.45 19.41 -8.81
N LEU A 154 26.03 18.23 -9.04
CA LEU A 154 26.07 17.17 -8.02
C LEU A 154 27.23 17.41 -7.03
N SER A 155 26.87 17.45 -5.75
CA SER A 155 27.78 17.59 -4.63
C SER A 155 28.64 16.34 -4.45
N GLU A 156 29.80 16.49 -3.83
CA GLU A 156 30.68 15.34 -3.56
C GLU A 156 30.01 14.31 -2.64
N LYS A 157 29.25 14.79 -1.65
CA LYS A 157 28.43 13.96 -0.77
C LYS A 157 27.44 13.12 -1.57
N THR A 158 26.75 13.70 -2.55
CA THR A 158 25.78 12.99 -3.39
C THR A 158 26.45 11.97 -4.31
N ILE A 159 27.59 12.33 -4.91
CA ILE A 159 28.40 11.41 -5.73
C ILE A 159 28.81 10.17 -4.92
N GLN A 160 29.26 10.38 -3.67
CA GLN A 160 29.63 9.30 -2.75
C GLN A 160 28.43 8.49 -2.26
N GLN A 161 27.34 9.17 -1.86
CA GLN A 161 26.11 8.53 -1.37
C GLN A 161 25.54 7.56 -2.42
N PHE A 162 25.41 8.01 -3.66
CA PHE A 162 24.93 7.16 -4.77
C PHE A 162 26.04 6.30 -5.41
N ARG A 163 27.25 6.34 -4.86
CA ARG A 163 28.41 5.54 -5.31
C ARG A 163 28.68 5.66 -6.81
N LEU A 164 28.46 6.86 -7.37
CA LEU A 164 28.62 7.09 -8.81
C LEU A 164 30.06 6.81 -9.24
N GLY A 165 30.23 6.25 -10.43
CA GLY A 165 31.52 5.80 -10.93
C GLY A 165 31.70 6.08 -12.43
N TYR A 166 32.79 5.59 -12.99
CA TYR A 166 33.08 5.69 -14.42
C TYR A 166 33.63 4.36 -14.94
N SER A 167 33.10 3.87 -16.06
CA SER A 167 33.68 2.76 -16.80
C SER A 167 34.60 3.32 -17.89
N PRO A 168 35.92 3.02 -17.86
CA PRO A 168 36.86 3.45 -18.89
C PRO A 168 36.47 2.99 -20.30
N SER A 169 36.98 3.70 -21.32
CA SER A 169 36.71 3.40 -22.74
C SER A 169 37.33 2.10 -23.28
N GLY A 170 38.24 1.47 -22.53
CA GLY A 170 38.91 0.23 -22.94
C GLY A 170 37.96 -0.98 -23.01
N TRP A 171 38.27 -1.94 -23.89
CA TRP A 171 37.43 -3.12 -24.11
C TRP A 171 37.43 -4.17 -22.98
N GLN A 172 38.44 -4.16 -22.11
CA GLN A 172 38.67 -5.23 -21.11
C GLN A 172 39.19 -4.67 -19.78
N SER A 173 38.87 -3.41 -19.47
CA SER A 173 39.37 -2.74 -18.25
C SER A 173 38.87 -3.46 -16.99
N LEU A 174 37.58 -3.77 -16.94
CA LEU A 174 36.96 -4.48 -15.84
C LEU A 174 37.25 -5.99 -15.92
N TYR A 175 37.28 -6.56 -17.13
CA TYR A 175 37.69 -7.95 -17.33
C TYR A 175 39.06 -8.24 -16.74
N THR A 176 40.09 -7.45 -17.06
CA THR A 176 41.44 -7.59 -16.50
C THR A 176 41.42 -7.47 -14.98
N TYR A 177 40.65 -6.53 -14.41
CA TYR A 177 40.55 -6.39 -12.97
C TYR A 177 39.90 -7.62 -12.29
N LEU A 178 38.70 -8.04 -12.72
CA LEU A 178 37.94 -9.08 -12.05
C LEU A 178 38.44 -10.50 -12.36
N VAL A 179 38.79 -10.77 -13.61
CA VAL A 179 39.15 -12.12 -14.07
C VAL A 179 40.64 -12.36 -13.95
N GLU A 180 41.49 -11.45 -14.44
CA GLU A 180 42.94 -11.68 -14.48
C GLU A 180 43.61 -11.38 -13.13
N GLN A 181 43.20 -10.31 -12.43
CA GLN A 181 43.81 -9.90 -11.16
C GLN A 181 43.09 -10.45 -9.92
N LYS A 182 41.76 -10.46 -9.92
CA LYS A 182 40.95 -11.01 -8.80
C LYS A 182 40.61 -12.49 -8.96
N HIS A 183 40.97 -13.10 -10.09
CA HIS A 183 40.83 -14.53 -10.36
C HIS A 183 39.38 -15.07 -10.27
N PHE A 184 38.37 -14.22 -10.50
CA PHE A 184 37.01 -14.72 -10.64
C PHE A 184 36.83 -15.48 -11.96
N PRO A 185 36.08 -16.60 -11.98
CA PRO A 185 35.75 -17.28 -13.22
C PRO A 185 35.03 -16.34 -14.19
N ALA A 186 35.51 -16.23 -15.43
CA ALA A 186 34.93 -15.31 -16.43
C ALA A 186 33.42 -15.53 -16.63
N LYS A 187 32.98 -16.80 -16.62
CA LYS A 187 31.55 -17.15 -16.70
C LYS A 187 30.72 -16.55 -15.56
N LEU A 188 31.27 -16.44 -14.35
CA LEU A 188 30.56 -15.85 -13.23
C LEU A 188 30.42 -14.33 -13.36
N VAL A 189 31.46 -13.67 -13.89
CA VAL A 189 31.44 -12.23 -14.21
C VAL A 189 30.49 -11.92 -15.38
N GLU A 190 30.39 -12.83 -16.34
CA GLU A 190 29.39 -12.79 -17.42
C GLU A 190 27.97 -12.94 -16.85
N GLU A 191 27.73 -13.90 -15.97
CA GLU A 191 26.43 -14.12 -15.30
C GLU A 191 26.03 -12.94 -14.39
N ALA A 192 27.00 -12.18 -13.86
CA ALA A 192 26.78 -10.90 -13.18
C ALA A 192 26.38 -9.76 -14.16
N GLY A 193 26.46 -10.00 -15.47
CA GLY A 193 26.09 -9.05 -16.51
C GLY A 193 27.14 -7.95 -16.76
N LEU A 194 28.39 -8.17 -16.35
CA LEU A 194 29.46 -7.16 -16.41
C LEU A 194 30.35 -7.28 -17.65
N ILE A 195 30.48 -8.48 -18.21
CA ILE A 195 31.23 -8.76 -19.44
C ILE A 195 30.35 -9.55 -20.43
N VAL A 196 30.71 -9.50 -21.71
CA VAL A 196 29.99 -10.15 -22.81
C VAL A 196 30.97 -11.03 -23.58
N PRO A 197 30.61 -12.29 -23.91
CA PRO A 197 31.45 -13.15 -24.74
C PRO A 197 31.57 -12.59 -26.16
N ARG A 198 32.73 -12.75 -26.79
CA ARG A 198 32.89 -12.44 -28.21
C ARG A 198 32.25 -13.57 -29.04
N GLY A 199 31.29 -13.25 -29.89
CA GLY A 199 30.49 -14.27 -30.60
C GLY A 199 31.32 -15.27 -31.42
N ASN A 200 32.28 -14.78 -32.22
CA ASN A 200 33.04 -15.62 -33.18
C ASN A 200 34.49 -15.89 -32.75
N SER A 201 34.89 -15.51 -31.53
CA SER A 201 36.28 -15.63 -31.07
C SER A 201 36.33 -15.94 -29.58
N GLN A 202 37.37 -16.62 -29.10
CA GLN A 202 37.56 -16.75 -27.66
C GLN A 202 37.75 -15.40 -26.97
N GLY A 203 37.23 -15.29 -25.75
CA GLY A 203 37.42 -14.13 -24.88
C GLY A 203 36.16 -13.30 -24.65
N TYR A 204 36.32 -12.28 -23.81
CA TYR A 204 35.25 -11.42 -23.31
C TYR A 204 35.59 -9.95 -23.52
N TYR A 205 34.58 -9.10 -23.46
CA TYR A 205 34.75 -7.65 -23.38
C TYR A 205 33.78 -7.03 -22.37
N ASP A 206 34.14 -5.88 -21.84
CA ASP A 206 33.34 -5.15 -20.84
C ASP A 206 32.01 -4.71 -21.45
N ARG A 207 30.90 -4.96 -20.73
CA ARG A 207 29.57 -4.52 -21.17
C ARG A 207 29.47 -3.01 -21.21
N PHE A 208 29.94 -2.36 -20.15
CA PHE A 208 29.91 -0.90 -20.00
C PHE A 208 31.28 -0.35 -20.38
N ARG A 209 31.30 0.60 -21.32
CA ARG A 209 32.53 1.24 -21.80
C ARG A 209 32.23 2.72 -22.01
N ASP A 210 33.18 3.56 -21.62
CA ASP A 210 33.11 5.02 -21.68
C ASP A 210 31.79 5.60 -21.14
N ARG A 211 31.38 5.11 -19.97
CA ARG A 211 30.08 5.44 -19.37
C ARG A 211 30.23 5.91 -17.95
N LEU A 212 29.44 6.91 -17.59
CA LEU A 212 29.17 7.18 -16.19
C LEU A 212 28.36 6.01 -15.63
N MET A 213 28.84 5.45 -14.52
CA MET A 213 28.26 4.28 -13.86
C MET A 213 27.40 4.70 -12.68
N ILE A 214 26.19 4.16 -12.65
CA ILE A 214 25.15 4.43 -11.66
C ILE A 214 24.79 3.08 -11.02
N PRO A 215 25.32 2.75 -9.83
CA PRO A 215 25.00 1.50 -9.16
C PRO A 215 23.50 1.41 -8.83
N ILE A 216 22.91 0.26 -9.11
CA ILE A 216 21.54 -0.08 -8.74
C ILE A 216 21.63 -1.05 -7.58
N CYS A 217 21.05 -0.67 -6.44
CA CYS A 217 21.11 -1.47 -5.23
C CYS A 217 19.76 -2.09 -4.87
N ASP A 218 19.80 -3.22 -4.17
CA ASP A 218 18.61 -3.83 -3.57
C ASP A 218 18.11 -2.98 -2.37
N THR A 219 17.08 -3.46 -1.66
CA THR A 219 16.53 -2.77 -0.49
C THR A 219 17.48 -2.72 0.71
N LYS A 220 18.54 -3.53 0.72
CA LYS A 220 19.59 -3.56 1.76
C LYS A 220 20.79 -2.68 1.41
N GLY A 221 20.82 -2.08 0.22
CA GLY A 221 21.92 -1.25 -0.27
C GLY A 221 23.06 -2.05 -0.91
N GLN A 222 22.87 -3.35 -1.19
CA GLN A 222 23.84 -4.15 -1.92
C GLN A 222 23.72 -3.88 -3.42
N VAL A 223 24.84 -3.68 -4.11
CA VAL A 223 24.85 -3.44 -5.56
C VAL A 223 24.44 -4.72 -6.28
N ILE A 224 23.37 -4.66 -7.07
CA ILE A 224 22.81 -5.80 -7.81
C ILE A 224 22.83 -5.61 -9.32
N ALA A 225 22.98 -4.36 -9.80
CA ALA A 225 23.10 -4.02 -11.21
C ALA A 225 23.76 -2.65 -11.39
N PHE A 226 23.95 -2.24 -12.64
CA PHE A 226 24.39 -0.90 -13.01
C PHE A 226 23.52 -0.32 -14.11
N GLY A 227 23.23 0.98 -14.00
CA GLY A 227 22.93 1.85 -15.12
C GLY A 227 24.23 2.49 -15.63
N GLY A 228 24.36 2.63 -16.94
CA GLY A 228 25.52 3.21 -17.61
C GLY A 228 25.08 4.28 -18.57
N ARG A 229 25.50 5.52 -18.34
CA ARG A 229 25.15 6.65 -19.19
C ARG A 229 26.31 7.03 -20.10
N ALA A 230 26.06 7.11 -21.40
CA ALA A 230 27.02 7.62 -22.38
C ALA A 230 27.37 9.10 -22.10
N LEU A 231 28.65 9.43 -22.23
CA LEU A 231 29.17 10.80 -22.07
C LEU A 231 29.28 11.54 -23.41
N GLY A 232 29.40 10.81 -24.52
CA GLY A 232 29.35 11.32 -25.90
C GLY A 232 28.10 10.85 -26.64
N ASP A 233 28.22 10.69 -27.96
CA ASP A 233 27.12 10.36 -28.88
C ASP A 233 26.81 8.85 -28.99
N GLU A 234 27.42 8.02 -28.15
CA GLU A 234 27.20 6.58 -28.16
C GLU A 234 25.74 6.21 -27.86
N GLN A 235 25.19 5.31 -28.68
CA GLN A 235 23.87 4.72 -28.45
C GLN A 235 23.96 3.33 -27.82
N PRO A 236 23.04 2.98 -26.89
CA PRO A 236 21.99 3.85 -26.34
C PRO A 236 22.55 4.85 -25.33
N LYS A 237 21.89 6.02 -25.18
CA LYS A 237 22.23 7.05 -24.18
C LYS A 237 22.31 6.49 -22.75
N TYR A 238 21.38 5.61 -22.40
CA TYR A 238 21.39 4.83 -21.16
C TYR A 238 21.38 3.34 -21.47
N LEU A 239 22.26 2.59 -20.81
CA LEU A 239 22.38 1.15 -20.88
C LEU A 239 22.24 0.58 -19.47
N ASN A 240 21.34 -0.38 -19.24
CA ASN A 240 21.29 -1.10 -17.97
C ASN A 240 21.96 -2.47 -18.09
N SER A 241 22.34 -3.03 -16.94
CA SER A 241 22.62 -4.46 -16.80
C SER A 241 21.48 -5.30 -17.40
N PRO A 242 21.79 -6.48 -17.97
CA PRO A 242 20.76 -7.43 -18.38
C PRO A 242 20.06 -8.01 -17.14
N GLU A 243 19.00 -8.77 -17.33
CA GLU A 243 18.42 -9.59 -16.24
C GLU A 243 19.46 -10.58 -15.72
N THR A 244 19.60 -10.70 -14.39
CA THR A 244 20.53 -11.62 -13.73
C THR A 244 19.86 -12.30 -12.53
N GLU A 245 20.58 -13.20 -11.87
CA GLU A 245 20.12 -13.81 -10.62
C GLU A 245 19.98 -12.79 -9.47
N LEU A 246 20.73 -11.68 -9.52
CA LEU A 246 20.67 -10.60 -8.53
C LEU A 246 19.65 -9.52 -8.91
N PHE A 247 19.40 -9.32 -10.21
CA PHE A 247 18.69 -8.16 -10.70
C PHE A 247 17.57 -8.52 -11.67
N GLN A 248 16.36 -8.12 -11.29
CA GLN A 248 15.18 -8.18 -12.14
C GLN A 248 14.62 -6.78 -12.38
N LYS A 249 14.73 -6.28 -13.62
CA LYS A 249 14.41 -4.88 -13.94
C LYS A 249 12.95 -4.55 -13.62
N GLY A 250 12.05 -5.48 -13.95
CA GLY A 250 10.61 -5.35 -13.72
C GLY A 250 10.16 -5.35 -12.26
N GLN A 251 11.07 -5.63 -11.32
CA GLN A 251 10.81 -5.66 -9.88
C GLN A 251 11.71 -4.70 -9.11
N THR A 252 12.61 -3.98 -9.78
CA THR A 252 13.59 -3.12 -9.10
C THR A 252 13.25 -1.66 -9.36
N LEU A 253 13.34 -0.85 -8.32
CA LEU A 253 13.29 0.61 -8.38
C LEU A 253 14.62 1.17 -7.91
N PHE A 254 15.17 2.12 -8.66
CA PHE A 254 16.39 2.80 -8.26
C PHE A 254 16.15 3.65 -7.00
N ALA A 255 17.20 3.79 -6.18
CA ALA A 255 17.20 4.52 -4.90
C ALA A 255 16.27 3.97 -3.80
N ILE A 256 15.70 2.76 -3.93
CA ILE A 256 14.80 2.21 -2.91
C ILE A 256 15.43 2.07 -1.52
N HIS A 257 16.72 1.70 -1.43
CA HIS A 257 17.42 1.62 -0.15
C HIS A 257 17.60 2.97 0.54
N GLU A 258 17.83 4.03 -0.25
CA GLU A 258 17.91 5.41 0.23
C GLU A 258 16.52 5.93 0.64
N ALA A 259 15.48 5.51 -0.07
CA ALA A 259 14.14 6.07 0.07
C ALA A 259 13.27 5.41 1.13
N LYS A 260 13.42 4.10 1.37
CA LYS A 260 12.48 3.30 2.20
C LYS A 260 12.19 3.92 3.57
N THR A 261 13.20 4.44 4.27
CA THR A 261 13.05 5.05 5.59
C THR A 261 12.25 6.35 5.51
N ALA A 262 12.52 7.17 4.50
CA ALA A 262 11.79 8.41 4.29
C ALA A 262 10.36 8.17 3.82
N ILE A 263 10.13 7.15 2.99
CA ILE A 263 8.79 6.71 2.58
C ILE A 263 7.96 6.32 3.80
N THR A 264 8.52 5.54 4.73
CA THR A 264 7.83 5.19 5.98
C THR A 264 7.55 6.38 6.87
N ARG A 265 8.53 7.27 7.06
CA ARG A 265 8.35 8.47 7.90
C ARG A 265 7.34 9.46 7.32
N MET A 266 7.34 9.64 6.01
CA MET A 266 6.47 10.62 5.31
C MET A 266 5.16 10.00 4.83
N ASP A 267 5.02 8.68 4.96
CA ASP A 267 3.91 7.86 4.48
C ASP A 267 3.53 8.12 3.01
N ALA A 268 4.53 8.36 2.15
CA ALA A 268 4.32 8.61 0.74
C ALA A 268 5.57 8.26 -0.07
N ALA A 269 5.39 7.60 -1.21
CA ALA A 269 6.46 7.34 -2.18
C ALA A 269 6.30 8.19 -3.44
N ILE A 270 7.38 8.81 -3.91
CA ILE A 270 7.41 9.56 -5.17
C ILE A 270 8.19 8.73 -6.19
N ILE A 271 7.62 8.50 -7.38
CA ILE A 271 8.23 7.75 -8.47
C ILE A 271 8.51 8.66 -9.65
N VAL A 272 9.77 8.73 -10.06
CA VAL A 272 10.25 9.50 -11.22
C VAL A 272 10.76 8.57 -12.33
N GLU A 273 11.01 9.11 -13.53
CA GLU A 273 11.45 8.30 -14.67
C GLU A 273 12.94 7.96 -14.64
N GLY A 274 13.80 8.95 -14.36
CA GLY A 274 15.25 8.84 -14.54
C GLY A 274 16.06 8.76 -13.24
N TYR A 275 17.27 8.20 -13.36
CA TYR A 275 18.25 8.15 -12.28
C TYR A 275 18.58 9.54 -11.72
N PHE A 276 18.82 10.50 -12.62
CA PHE A 276 19.24 11.85 -12.23
C PHE A 276 18.13 12.64 -11.56
N ASP A 277 16.87 12.39 -11.90
CA ASP A 277 15.72 13.03 -11.24
C ASP A 277 15.66 12.60 -9.78
N ALA A 278 15.80 11.28 -9.52
CA ALA A 278 15.87 10.77 -8.16
C ALA A 278 17.09 11.33 -7.41
N ILE A 279 18.28 11.30 -8.01
CA ILE A 279 19.51 11.81 -7.38
C ILE A 279 19.37 13.32 -7.05
N ALA A 280 18.83 14.12 -7.96
CA ALA A 280 18.65 15.56 -7.78
C ALA A 280 17.65 15.85 -6.64
N LEU A 281 16.53 15.12 -6.58
CA LEU A 281 15.55 15.25 -5.51
C LEU A 281 16.13 14.85 -4.14
N HIS A 282 16.86 13.74 -4.08
CA HIS A 282 17.56 13.33 -2.85
C HIS A 282 18.59 14.37 -2.40
N GLN A 283 19.37 14.94 -3.33
CA GLN A 283 20.30 16.03 -3.04
C GLN A 283 19.58 17.27 -2.48
N ALA A 284 18.37 17.57 -2.98
CA ALA A 284 17.53 18.67 -2.51
C ALA A 284 16.81 18.37 -1.17
N GLY A 285 17.04 17.19 -0.56
CA GLY A 285 16.44 16.78 0.71
C GLY A 285 15.08 16.08 0.58
N ILE A 286 14.62 15.82 -0.64
CA ILE A 286 13.37 15.11 -0.93
C ILE A 286 13.74 13.63 -1.12
N THR A 287 13.82 12.92 0.01
CA THR A 287 14.44 11.58 0.06
C THR A 287 13.46 10.43 -0.05
N ASN A 288 12.15 10.65 -0.15
CA ASN A 288 11.14 9.60 -0.34
C ASN A 288 10.91 9.26 -1.84
N VAL A 289 11.97 9.37 -2.65
CA VAL A 289 11.92 9.31 -4.11
C VAL A 289 12.64 8.07 -4.63
N VAL A 290 12.02 7.40 -5.60
CA VAL A 290 12.57 6.26 -6.35
C VAL A 290 12.41 6.49 -7.84
N ALA A 291 13.23 5.82 -8.66
CA ALA A 291 13.11 5.93 -10.12
C ALA A 291 12.85 4.59 -10.80
N THR A 292 12.11 4.64 -11.91
CA THR A 292 12.06 3.51 -12.84
C THR A 292 13.41 3.33 -13.53
N LEU A 293 13.66 2.13 -14.08
CA LEU A 293 14.93 1.83 -14.74
C LEU A 293 14.84 2.02 -16.27
N GLY A 294 14.05 2.98 -16.76
CA GLY A 294 13.84 3.16 -18.21
C GLY A 294 13.07 2.00 -18.85
N THR A 295 12.00 1.56 -18.19
CA THR A 295 10.95 0.67 -18.73
C THR A 295 9.60 1.21 -18.30
N ALA A 296 8.53 0.79 -18.99
CA ALA A 296 7.19 0.97 -18.46
C ALA A 296 7.13 0.45 -17.01
N MET A 297 6.51 1.24 -16.14
CA MET A 297 6.29 0.87 -14.75
C MET A 297 5.50 -0.44 -14.67
N ARG A 298 5.82 -1.28 -13.69
CA ARG A 298 5.10 -2.53 -13.43
C ARG A 298 4.46 -2.53 -12.05
N SER A 299 3.35 -3.25 -11.92
CA SER A 299 2.65 -3.40 -10.64
C SER A 299 3.53 -3.95 -9.51
N ASP A 300 4.47 -4.86 -9.80
CA ASP A 300 5.36 -5.45 -8.79
C ASP A 300 6.33 -4.44 -8.16
N GLN A 301 6.78 -3.44 -8.91
CA GLN A 301 7.58 -2.33 -8.38
C GLN A 301 6.80 -1.55 -7.33
N VAL A 302 5.53 -1.24 -7.62
CA VAL A 302 4.66 -0.50 -6.69
C VAL A 302 4.35 -1.35 -5.47
N LYS A 303 4.04 -2.65 -5.62
CA LYS A 303 3.81 -3.56 -4.48
C LYS A 303 4.96 -3.58 -3.48
N GLN A 304 6.20 -3.41 -3.93
CA GLN A 304 7.34 -3.28 -3.01
C GLN A 304 7.28 -1.99 -2.19
N LEU A 305 6.95 -0.86 -2.82
CA LEU A 305 6.79 0.43 -2.14
C LEU A 305 5.67 0.41 -1.11
N LEU A 306 4.54 -0.26 -1.41
CA LEU A 306 3.39 -0.35 -0.52
C LEU A 306 3.70 -1.00 0.85
N ARG A 307 4.83 -1.70 0.98
CA ARG A 307 5.29 -2.26 2.26
C ARG A 307 5.82 -1.19 3.21
N TYR A 308 6.12 -0.01 2.69
CA TYR A 308 6.74 1.10 3.41
C TYR A 308 5.80 2.29 3.59
N THR A 309 4.58 2.26 3.06
CA THR A 309 3.55 3.30 3.24
C THR A 309 2.25 2.67 3.70
N GLU A 310 1.76 3.10 4.86
CA GLU A 310 0.54 2.62 5.50
C GLU A 310 -0.71 3.15 4.77
N SER A 311 -0.74 4.44 4.41
CA SER A 311 -1.83 5.02 3.61
C SER A 311 -1.82 4.59 2.15
N LYS A 312 -0.75 3.89 1.71
CA LYS A 312 -0.53 3.44 0.34
C LYS A 312 -0.49 4.61 -0.64
N GLN A 313 0.10 5.74 -0.23
CA GLN A 313 0.22 6.92 -1.07
C GLN A 313 1.40 6.81 -2.04
N VAL A 314 1.10 6.90 -3.33
CA VAL A 314 2.08 6.83 -4.42
C VAL A 314 1.87 8.01 -5.35
N ILE A 315 2.93 8.79 -5.57
CA ILE A 315 2.92 9.99 -6.40
C ILE A 315 3.79 9.72 -7.63
N LEU A 316 3.23 9.80 -8.82
CA LEU A 316 3.99 9.76 -10.07
C LEU A 316 4.40 11.16 -10.47
N ASN A 317 5.69 11.38 -10.70
CA ASN A 317 6.22 12.61 -11.26
C ASN A 317 7.10 12.30 -12.47
N PHE A 318 6.43 12.13 -13.60
CA PHE A 318 7.03 11.83 -14.90
C PHE A 318 7.25 13.12 -15.70
N ASP A 319 8.00 13.01 -16.80
CA ASP A 319 8.40 14.17 -17.58
C ASP A 319 7.16 14.92 -18.11
N ALA A 320 7.25 16.25 -18.19
CA ALA A 320 6.13 17.10 -18.60
C ALA A 320 5.86 17.08 -20.12
N ASP A 321 6.66 16.32 -20.89
CA ASP A 321 6.50 16.21 -22.33
C ASP A 321 5.44 15.17 -22.73
N ASN A 322 5.13 15.09 -24.04
CA ASN A 322 4.13 14.13 -24.53
C ASN A 322 4.50 12.67 -24.23
N ALA A 323 5.78 12.33 -24.14
CA ALA A 323 6.22 10.97 -23.85
C ALA A 323 5.99 10.63 -22.37
N GLY A 324 6.28 11.55 -21.45
CA GLY A 324 6.02 11.39 -20.02
C GLY A 324 4.52 11.38 -19.68
N VAL A 325 3.72 12.14 -20.40
CA VAL A 325 2.25 12.06 -20.33
C VAL A 325 1.74 10.67 -20.75
N GLN A 326 2.22 10.13 -21.87
CA GLN A 326 1.89 8.76 -22.30
C GLN A 326 2.43 7.70 -21.35
N ALA A 327 3.59 7.92 -20.73
CA ALA A 327 4.13 7.04 -19.70
C ALA A 327 3.22 7.02 -18.46
N THR A 328 2.69 8.18 -18.08
CA THR A 328 1.75 8.33 -16.96
C THR A 328 0.44 7.58 -17.24
N GLU A 329 -0.15 7.73 -18.42
CA GLU A 329 -1.36 6.98 -18.81
C GLU A 329 -1.14 5.46 -18.77
N ARG A 330 -0.01 4.99 -19.30
CA ARG A 330 0.36 3.56 -19.24
C ARG A 330 0.52 3.07 -17.80
N ALA A 331 1.15 3.87 -16.93
CA ALA A 331 1.29 3.54 -15.52
C ALA A 331 -0.07 3.47 -14.82
N ILE A 332 -0.99 4.41 -15.09
CA ILE A 332 -2.37 4.36 -14.57
C ILE A 332 -3.07 3.06 -14.99
N GLY A 333 -2.94 2.67 -16.26
CA GLY A 333 -3.50 1.41 -16.77
C GLY A 333 -2.96 0.17 -16.05
N GLU A 334 -1.64 0.08 -15.89
CA GLU A 334 -0.97 -1.04 -15.19
C GLU A 334 -1.33 -1.10 -13.69
N LEU A 335 -1.46 0.05 -13.04
CA LEU A 335 -1.73 0.14 -11.60
C LEU A 335 -3.20 0.11 -11.23
N ARG A 336 -4.11 0.16 -12.20
CA ARG A 336 -5.56 0.25 -11.97
C ARG A 336 -6.08 -0.82 -11.01
N ASP A 337 -5.65 -2.06 -11.21
CA ASP A 337 -6.04 -3.18 -10.35
C ASP A 337 -5.56 -3.00 -8.90
N LEU A 338 -4.35 -2.45 -8.70
CA LEU A 338 -3.83 -2.16 -7.37
C LEU A 338 -4.59 -1.01 -6.70
N VAL A 339 -4.93 0.03 -7.45
CA VAL A 339 -5.75 1.15 -6.96
C VAL A 339 -7.12 0.65 -6.49
N VAL A 340 -7.80 -0.14 -7.33
CA VAL A 340 -9.16 -0.62 -7.04
C VAL A 340 -9.19 -1.68 -5.94
N LYS A 341 -8.31 -2.69 -6.00
CA LYS A 341 -8.37 -3.85 -5.08
C LYS A 341 -7.59 -3.64 -3.79
N SER A 342 -6.52 -2.85 -3.83
CA SER A 342 -5.60 -2.68 -2.70
C SER A 342 -5.67 -1.30 -2.07
N GLY A 343 -6.52 -0.40 -2.57
CA GLY A 343 -6.74 0.93 -2.00
C GLY A 343 -5.55 1.86 -2.16
N VAL A 344 -4.74 1.69 -3.21
CA VAL A 344 -3.57 2.55 -3.48
C VAL A 344 -4.03 3.96 -3.83
N GLN A 345 -3.52 4.96 -3.12
CA GLN A 345 -3.79 6.37 -3.40
C GLN A 345 -2.81 6.89 -4.45
N LEU A 346 -3.11 6.59 -5.72
CA LEU A 346 -2.30 7.04 -6.84
C LEU A 346 -2.56 8.52 -7.17
N ARG A 347 -1.52 9.33 -7.09
CA ARG A 347 -1.53 10.77 -7.40
C ARG A 347 -0.56 11.08 -8.53
N ILE A 348 -0.87 12.12 -9.30
CA ILE A 348 -0.07 12.54 -10.44
C ILE A 348 0.43 13.96 -10.20
N LEU A 349 1.74 14.10 -10.07
CA LEU A 349 2.42 15.38 -9.92
C LEU A 349 2.87 15.86 -11.30
N HIS A 350 2.27 16.97 -11.73
CA HIS A 350 2.71 17.72 -12.91
C HIS A 350 3.49 18.97 -12.46
N LEU A 351 4.69 19.14 -12.98
CA LEU A 351 5.51 20.32 -12.67
C LEU A 351 5.13 21.48 -13.60
N PRO A 352 4.92 22.69 -13.06
CA PRO A 352 4.47 23.84 -13.86
C PRO A 352 5.58 24.43 -14.75
N SER A 353 6.84 24.07 -14.49
CA SER A 353 7.99 24.54 -15.27
C SER A 353 9.08 23.46 -15.31
N GLY A 354 9.99 23.56 -16.29
CA GLY A 354 11.02 22.53 -16.49
C GLY A 354 10.48 21.26 -17.15
N LYS A 355 11.37 20.48 -17.77
CA LYS A 355 11.01 19.24 -18.46
C LYS A 355 10.89 18.06 -17.51
N ASP A 356 11.80 18.01 -16.54
CA ASP A 356 11.98 16.94 -15.57
C ASP A 356 12.24 17.52 -14.16
N PRO A 357 12.21 16.69 -13.10
CA PRO A 357 12.50 17.15 -11.74
C PRO A 357 13.88 17.78 -11.56
N ASP A 358 14.91 17.29 -12.27
CA ASP A 358 16.26 17.87 -12.26
C ASP A 358 16.29 19.31 -12.82
N GLU A 359 15.61 19.58 -13.93
CA GLU A 359 15.45 20.93 -14.47
C GLU A 359 14.59 21.83 -13.58
N TYR A 360 13.53 21.30 -12.96
CA TYR A 360 12.70 22.05 -12.02
C TYR A 360 13.51 22.56 -10.83
N LEU A 361 14.30 21.69 -10.17
CA LEU A 361 15.10 22.05 -9.00
C LEU A 361 16.25 23.01 -9.29
N ARG A 362 16.64 23.19 -10.56
CA ARG A 362 17.59 24.23 -10.96
C ARG A 362 16.99 25.63 -10.97
N LYS A 363 15.66 25.74 -11.08
CA LYS A 363 14.93 27.02 -11.18
C LYS A 363 14.07 27.31 -9.95
N CYS A 364 13.62 26.27 -9.26
CA CYS A 364 12.65 26.33 -8.17
C CYS A 364 13.18 25.66 -6.90
N SER A 365 12.59 25.98 -5.74
CA SER A 365 13.02 25.44 -4.45
C SER A 365 12.46 24.03 -4.17
N ALA A 366 13.16 23.27 -3.32
CA ALA A 366 12.68 21.99 -2.82
C ALA A 366 11.33 22.10 -2.09
N GLN A 367 11.13 23.19 -1.34
CA GLN A 367 9.88 23.46 -0.64
C GLN A 367 8.70 23.60 -1.61
N SER A 368 8.90 24.32 -2.71
CA SER A 368 7.88 24.46 -3.76
C SER A 368 7.54 23.10 -4.40
N TYR A 369 8.54 22.25 -4.62
CA TYR A 369 8.29 20.88 -5.10
C TYR A 369 7.44 20.07 -4.11
N LEU A 370 7.76 20.12 -2.81
CA LEU A 370 7.01 19.40 -1.77
C LEU A 370 5.55 19.88 -1.67
N GLU A 371 5.31 21.18 -1.83
CA GLU A 371 3.96 21.74 -1.87
C GLU A 371 3.17 21.23 -3.08
N LEU A 372 3.80 21.18 -4.26
CA LEU A 372 3.16 20.59 -5.44
C LEU A 372 2.89 19.09 -5.23
N ALA A 373 3.84 18.34 -4.69
CA ALA A 373 3.68 16.91 -4.41
C ALA A 373 2.54 16.63 -3.41
N LYS A 374 2.42 17.46 -2.36
CA LYS A 374 1.35 17.38 -1.37
C LYS A 374 -0.03 17.64 -2.00
N ASN A 375 -0.10 18.61 -2.92
CA ASN A 375 -1.33 19.01 -3.59
C ASN A 375 -1.59 18.23 -4.90
N ALA A 376 -0.75 17.24 -5.22
CA ALA A 376 -0.88 16.48 -6.45
C ALA A 376 -2.27 15.80 -6.54
N PRO A 377 -3.02 16.02 -7.64
CA PRO A 377 -4.34 15.44 -7.80
C PRO A 377 -4.29 13.91 -7.84
N LEU A 378 -5.39 13.27 -7.45
CA LEU A 378 -5.58 11.85 -7.71
C LEU A 378 -5.58 11.58 -9.22
N TRP A 379 -5.15 10.40 -9.63
CA TRP A 379 -5.03 10.00 -11.04
C TRP A 379 -6.30 10.25 -11.86
N LEU A 380 -7.48 10.01 -11.28
CA LEU A 380 -8.74 10.19 -11.98
C LEU A 380 -9.03 11.68 -12.23
N GLU A 381 -8.76 12.53 -11.23
CA GLU A 381 -8.89 13.98 -11.38
C GLU A 381 -7.93 14.52 -12.42
N TRP A 382 -6.69 14.03 -12.41
CA TRP A 382 -5.71 14.40 -13.43
C TRP A 382 -6.16 14.01 -14.85
N GLN A 383 -6.74 12.82 -15.05
CA GLN A 383 -7.27 12.43 -16.36
C GLN A 383 -8.44 13.31 -16.79
N VAL A 384 -9.34 13.65 -15.86
CA VAL A 384 -10.46 14.54 -16.14
C VAL A 384 -9.98 15.93 -16.53
N GLU A 385 -9.08 16.55 -15.76
CA GLU A 385 -8.54 17.88 -16.08
C GLU A 385 -7.92 17.93 -17.47
N ARG A 386 -7.25 16.84 -17.89
CA ARG A 386 -6.69 16.73 -19.24
C ARG A 386 -7.74 16.65 -20.34
N LEU A 387 -8.88 16.01 -20.10
CA LEU A 387 -9.97 16.00 -21.08
C LEU A 387 -10.57 17.40 -21.27
N PHE A 388 -10.57 18.24 -20.22
CA PHE A 388 -11.01 19.63 -20.32
C PHE A 388 -9.93 20.58 -20.89
N HIS A 389 -8.66 20.21 -20.84
CA HIS A 389 -7.57 21.11 -21.22
C HIS A 389 -7.61 21.51 -22.70
N GLY A 390 -7.59 22.82 -22.98
CA GLY A 390 -7.60 23.35 -24.34
C GLY A 390 -8.92 23.19 -25.10
N LYS A 391 -10.02 22.88 -24.40
CA LYS A 391 -11.36 22.67 -24.96
C LYS A 391 -12.30 23.82 -24.64
N ASP A 392 -13.06 24.28 -25.63
CA ASP A 392 -14.15 25.23 -25.43
C ASP A 392 -15.48 24.49 -25.38
N LEU A 393 -16.02 24.31 -24.17
CA LEU A 393 -17.29 23.60 -23.96
C LEU A 393 -18.51 24.34 -24.53
N GLY A 394 -18.37 25.60 -24.96
CA GLY A 394 -19.39 26.30 -25.73
C GLY A 394 -19.50 25.81 -27.18
N GLN A 395 -18.44 25.20 -27.71
CA GLN A 395 -18.44 24.58 -29.04
C GLN A 395 -19.00 23.16 -28.97
N ASN A 396 -19.97 22.86 -29.84
CA ASN A 396 -20.65 21.56 -29.85
C ASN A 396 -19.68 20.38 -30.08
N ASP A 397 -18.69 20.54 -30.97
CA ASP A 397 -17.73 19.49 -31.27
C ASP A 397 -16.84 19.16 -30.07
N ASP A 398 -16.34 20.18 -29.36
CA ASP A 398 -15.53 20.00 -28.15
C ASP A 398 -16.36 19.43 -27.01
N PHE A 399 -17.59 19.92 -26.80
CA PHE A 399 -18.52 19.37 -25.81
C PHE A 399 -18.80 17.87 -26.06
N GLN A 400 -19.10 17.49 -27.31
CA GLN A 400 -19.36 16.10 -27.68
C GLN A 400 -18.12 15.23 -27.53
N GLN A 401 -16.93 15.74 -27.85
CA GLN A 401 -15.68 15.02 -27.68
C GLN A 401 -15.40 14.75 -26.19
N VAL A 402 -15.44 15.79 -25.35
CA VAL A 402 -15.20 15.67 -23.91
C VAL A 402 -16.21 14.73 -23.26
N SER A 403 -17.50 14.85 -23.62
CA SER A 403 -18.55 13.94 -23.13
C SER A 403 -18.29 12.48 -23.50
N ARG A 404 -17.88 12.20 -24.76
CA ARG A 404 -17.53 10.83 -25.19
C ARG A 404 -16.34 10.27 -24.42
N ASP A 405 -15.29 11.06 -24.23
CA ASP A 405 -14.06 10.61 -23.57
C ASP A 405 -14.27 10.40 -22.07
N LEU A 406 -15.05 11.26 -21.41
CA LEU A 406 -15.47 11.07 -20.01
C LEU A 406 -16.31 9.80 -19.84
N ALA A 407 -17.26 9.55 -20.75
CA ALA A 407 -18.04 8.32 -20.72
C ALA A 407 -17.16 7.07 -20.87
N ALA A 408 -16.12 7.14 -21.71
CA ALA A 408 -15.15 6.07 -21.87
C ALA A 408 -14.34 5.86 -20.58
N LEU A 409 -13.83 6.93 -19.97
CA LEU A 409 -13.10 6.90 -18.70
C LEU A 409 -13.93 6.28 -17.57
N PHE A 410 -15.18 6.71 -17.39
CA PHE A 410 -16.06 6.17 -16.36
C PHE A 410 -16.45 4.71 -16.59
N SER A 411 -16.48 4.26 -17.85
CA SER A 411 -16.77 2.85 -18.19
C SER A 411 -15.70 1.87 -17.70
N GLU A 412 -14.51 2.38 -17.41
CA GLU A 412 -13.38 1.58 -16.94
C GLU A 412 -13.26 1.55 -15.42
N LEU A 413 -14.07 2.36 -14.71
CA LEU A 413 -14.13 2.40 -13.26
C LEU A 413 -15.10 1.35 -12.70
N PRO A 414 -14.74 0.69 -11.58
CA PRO A 414 -15.65 -0.24 -10.89
C PRO A 414 -16.92 0.47 -10.43
N ASP A 415 -18.03 -0.26 -10.43
CA ASP A 415 -19.31 0.25 -9.93
C ASP A 415 -19.25 0.44 -8.41
N SER A 416 -19.15 1.69 -7.98
CA SER A 416 -18.98 2.06 -6.57
C SER A 416 -19.67 3.38 -6.29
N ILE A 417 -19.99 3.64 -5.02
CA ILE A 417 -20.57 4.91 -4.56
C ILE A 417 -19.68 6.09 -4.97
N GLY A 418 -18.35 5.92 -4.88
CA GLY A 418 -17.38 6.90 -5.33
C GLY A 418 -17.48 7.23 -6.82
N ARG A 419 -17.73 6.23 -7.69
CA ARG A 419 -17.96 6.48 -9.13
C ARG A 419 -19.19 7.34 -9.36
N THR A 420 -20.28 7.10 -8.63
CA THR A 420 -21.53 7.84 -8.77
C THR A 420 -21.38 9.30 -8.36
N GLN A 421 -20.80 9.57 -7.18
CA GLN A 421 -20.52 10.93 -6.72
C GLN A 421 -19.59 11.68 -7.67
N TYR A 422 -18.60 10.97 -8.22
CA TYR A 422 -17.65 11.55 -9.16
C TYR A 422 -18.33 11.89 -10.50
N ILE A 423 -19.17 11.00 -11.04
CA ILE A 423 -19.99 11.27 -12.24
C ILE A 423 -20.86 12.51 -12.02
N HIS A 424 -21.53 12.62 -10.88
CA HIS A 424 -22.38 13.77 -10.55
C HIS A 424 -21.58 15.09 -10.57
N ARG A 425 -20.42 15.11 -9.90
CA ARG A 425 -19.54 16.29 -9.87
C ARG A 425 -19.07 16.70 -11.26
N ILE A 426 -18.65 15.74 -12.08
CA ILE A 426 -18.16 16.03 -13.43
C ILE A 426 -19.30 16.44 -14.37
N ALA A 427 -20.48 15.83 -14.25
CA ALA A 427 -21.66 16.23 -15.02
C ALA A 427 -22.08 17.67 -14.70
N GLY A 428 -22.04 18.09 -13.43
CA GLY A 428 -22.27 19.48 -13.01
C GLY A 428 -21.25 20.46 -13.57
N ARG A 429 -19.96 20.08 -13.66
CA ARG A 429 -18.93 20.90 -14.31
C ARG A 429 -19.14 20.99 -15.82
N LEU A 430 -19.39 19.87 -16.48
CA LEU A 430 -19.60 19.80 -17.93
C LEU A 430 -20.85 20.56 -18.38
N SER A 431 -21.87 20.66 -17.53
CA SER A 431 -23.09 21.40 -17.83
C SER A 431 -22.95 22.93 -17.74
N GLN A 432 -21.79 23.45 -17.31
CA GLN A 432 -21.53 24.88 -17.13
C GLN A 432 -22.61 25.60 -16.29
N GLY A 433 -23.18 24.89 -15.29
CA GLY A 433 -24.23 25.43 -14.42
C GLY A 433 -25.67 25.20 -14.91
N ASN A 434 -25.88 24.54 -16.05
CA ASN A 434 -27.21 24.14 -16.50
C ASN A 434 -27.68 22.87 -15.76
N GLY A 435 -28.55 23.04 -14.76
CA GLY A 435 -29.03 21.92 -13.93
C GLY A 435 -29.76 20.81 -14.70
N ARG A 436 -30.53 21.14 -15.75
CA ARG A 436 -31.22 20.12 -16.57
C ARG A 436 -30.24 19.29 -17.39
N LEU A 437 -29.24 19.96 -17.98
CA LEU A 437 -28.20 19.30 -18.75
C LEU A 437 -27.31 18.42 -17.84
N ALA A 438 -27.03 18.85 -16.62
CA ALA A 438 -26.29 18.06 -15.64
C ALA A 438 -26.96 16.70 -15.38
N VAL A 439 -28.28 16.70 -15.13
CA VAL A 439 -29.06 15.47 -14.90
C VAL A 439 -29.04 14.56 -16.14
N GLN A 440 -29.20 15.14 -17.33
CA GLN A 440 -29.16 14.38 -18.58
C GLN A 440 -27.78 13.73 -18.84
N LEU A 441 -26.70 14.47 -18.61
CA LEU A 441 -25.33 13.97 -18.74
C LEU A 441 -25.04 12.86 -17.73
N GLU A 442 -25.49 13.04 -16.49
CA GLU A 442 -25.36 12.04 -15.44
C GLU A 442 -26.08 10.73 -15.81
N GLU A 443 -27.33 10.82 -16.26
CA GLU A 443 -28.09 9.65 -16.74
C GLU A 443 -27.41 8.98 -17.94
N ASP A 444 -26.90 9.76 -18.90
CA ASP A 444 -26.21 9.25 -20.08
C ASP A 444 -24.90 8.53 -19.71
N PHE A 445 -24.08 9.11 -18.83
CA PHE A 445 -22.88 8.45 -18.30
C PHE A 445 -23.21 7.14 -17.57
N ARG A 446 -24.23 7.15 -16.70
CA ARG A 446 -24.69 5.92 -16.00
C ARG A 446 -25.23 4.87 -16.98
N ARG A 447 -25.90 5.28 -18.06
CA ARG A 447 -26.41 4.36 -19.09
C ARG A 447 -25.27 3.74 -19.90
N ARG A 448 -24.32 4.55 -20.38
CA ARG A 448 -23.19 4.08 -21.21
C ARG A 448 -22.26 3.14 -20.47
N THR A 449 -22.01 3.40 -19.18
CA THR A 449 -21.23 2.50 -18.31
C THR A 449 -21.91 1.13 -18.11
N ARG A 450 -23.25 1.08 -17.98
CA ARG A 450 -24.02 -0.18 -17.88
C ARG A 450 -24.06 -1.00 -19.17
N VAL A 451 -24.10 -0.35 -20.35
CA VAL A 451 -24.20 -1.04 -21.65
C VAL A 451 -22.90 -1.79 -22.01
N LYS A 452 -21.73 -1.22 -21.70
CA LYS A 452 -20.42 -1.86 -21.97
C LYS A 452 -20.18 -3.09 -21.09
N ALA A 453 -20.62 -3.05 -19.83
CA ALA A 453 -20.57 -4.19 -18.90
C ALA A 453 -21.35 -5.43 -19.42
N LYS A 454 -22.49 -5.22 -20.11
CA LYS A 454 -23.25 -6.31 -20.74
C LYS A 454 -22.60 -6.89 -22.01
N ARG A 455 -21.72 -6.14 -22.68
CA ARG A 455 -21.21 -6.47 -24.03
C ARG A 455 -19.88 -7.22 -24.02
N ASN A 456 -19.07 -7.07 -22.97
CA ASN A 456 -17.74 -7.70 -22.85
C ASN A 456 -17.77 -9.15 -22.36
N GLY A 457 -18.93 -9.81 -22.27
CA GLY A 457 -19.02 -11.19 -21.79
C GLY A 457 -18.40 -11.40 -20.40
N GLN A 458 -18.16 -10.32 -19.65
CA GLN A 458 -17.96 -10.43 -18.22
C GLN A 458 -19.21 -11.15 -17.73
N PRO A 459 -19.07 -12.24 -16.93
CA PRO A 459 -20.23 -12.78 -16.24
C PRO A 459 -20.90 -11.57 -15.62
N GLN A 460 -22.21 -11.46 -15.82
CA GLN A 460 -22.99 -10.46 -15.15
C GLN A 460 -22.66 -10.67 -13.67
N LEU A 461 -21.70 -9.90 -13.16
CA LEU A 461 -21.61 -9.56 -11.77
C LEU A 461 -22.96 -8.89 -11.59
N SER A 462 -23.94 -9.72 -11.20
CA SER A 462 -24.97 -9.34 -10.26
C SER A 462 -24.33 -8.23 -9.46
N LEU A 463 -24.85 -7.01 -9.57
CA LEU A 463 -24.48 -5.88 -8.73
C LEU A 463 -23.98 -6.51 -7.45
N GLU A 464 -22.65 -6.53 -7.24
CA GLU A 464 -22.14 -6.83 -5.93
C GLU A 464 -22.64 -5.60 -5.20
N LYS A 465 -23.89 -5.73 -4.71
CA LYS A 465 -24.42 -5.04 -3.56
C LYS A 465 -23.17 -4.93 -2.73
N VAL A 466 -22.71 -3.70 -2.43
CA VAL A 466 -21.90 -3.47 -1.24
C VAL A 466 -22.43 -4.51 -0.27
N GLN A 467 -21.60 -5.50 0.11
CA GLN A 467 -22.05 -6.53 1.03
C GLN A 467 -22.17 -5.79 2.36
N LEU A 468 -23.21 -4.96 2.44
CA LEU A 468 -23.83 -4.47 3.62
C LEU A 468 -24.01 -5.75 4.39
N SER A 469 -23.31 -5.80 5.51
CA SER A 469 -23.46 -6.87 6.47
C SER A 469 -24.95 -7.03 6.76
N PRO A 470 -25.40 -8.21 7.20
CA PRO A 470 -26.80 -8.42 7.56
C PRO A 470 -27.36 -7.29 8.44
N GLU A 471 -26.54 -6.72 9.32
CA GLU A 471 -26.85 -5.58 10.20
C GLU A 471 -27.09 -4.28 9.43
N HIS A 472 -26.19 -3.91 8.51
CA HIS A 472 -26.38 -2.71 7.68
C HIS A 472 -27.63 -2.79 6.79
N LYS A 473 -27.99 -3.99 6.32
CA LYS A 473 -29.23 -4.22 5.56
C LYS A 473 -30.45 -4.09 6.45
N ALA A 474 -30.40 -4.64 7.66
CA ALA A 474 -31.51 -4.57 8.61
C ALA A 474 -31.77 -3.12 9.07
N GLU A 475 -30.71 -2.32 9.28
CA GLU A 475 -30.83 -0.90 9.59
C GLU A 475 -31.49 -0.09 8.47
N ALA A 476 -31.06 -0.30 7.22
CA ALA A 476 -31.66 0.34 6.05
C ALA A 476 -33.14 -0.03 5.89
N GLN A 477 -33.49 -1.30 6.14
CA GLN A 477 -34.86 -1.79 6.10
C GLN A 477 -35.71 -1.17 7.22
N LEU A 478 -35.16 -1.05 8.43
CA LEU A 478 -35.86 -0.44 9.57
C LEU A 478 -36.19 1.03 9.29
N LEU A 479 -35.24 1.80 8.75
CA LEU A 479 -35.46 3.19 8.36
C LEU A 479 -36.44 3.30 7.19
N ALA A 480 -36.35 2.43 6.19
CA ALA A 480 -37.29 2.42 5.08
C ALA A 480 -38.74 2.14 5.54
N ILE A 481 -38.93 1.20 6.48
CA ILE A 481 -40.24 0.93 7.09
C ILE A 481 -40.71 2.16 7.88
N PHE A 482 -39.84 2.80 8.67
CA PHE A 482 -40.18 4.00 9.43
C PHE A 482 -40.66 5.16 8.54
N ILE A 483 -40.01 5.35 7.39
CA ILE A 483 -40.36 6.39 6.41
C ILE A 483 -41.70 6.05 5.73
N GLN A 484 -41.84 4.84 5.19
CA GLN A 484 -42.95 4.44 4.33
C GLN A 484 -44.23 4.05 5.08
N VAL A 485 -44.14 3.68 6.36
CA VAL A 485 -45.27 3.15 7.13
C VAL A 485 -45.48 3.95 8.42
N PRO A 486 -46.28 5.04 8.36
CA PRO A 486 -46.52 5.92 9.51
C PRO A 486 -47.05 5.19 10.76
N ASP A 487 -47.94 4.19 10.57
CA ASP A 487 -48.55 3.41 11.65
C ASP A 487 -47.54 2.72 12.59
N LEU A 488 -46.33 2.42 12.10
CA LEU A 488 -45.32 1.67 12.85
C LEU A 488 -44.28 2.57 13.53
N ARG A 489 -44.30 3.89 13.29
CA ARG A 489 -43.25 4.80 13.77
C ARG A 489 -43.12 4.80 15.29
N GLU A 490 -44.23 4.86 16.00
CA GLU A 490 -44.23 4.92 17.46
C GLU A 490 -43.68 3.63 18.09
N MET A 491 -44.09 2.47 17.55
CA MET A 491 -43.54 1.18 17.98
C MET A 491 -42.04 1.08 17.70
N ILE A 492 -41.58 1.52 16.52
CA ILE A 492 -40.16 1.51 16.16
C ILE A 492 -39.34 2.41 17.10
N ARG A 493 -39.85 3.61 17.46
CA ARG A 493 -39.18 4.50 18.43
C ARG A 493 -39.04 3.86 19.81
N GLN A 494 -40.11 3.27 20.32
CA GLN A 494 -40.12 2.64 21.64
C GLN A 494 -39.08 1.52 21.74
N GLU A 495 -39.02 0.66 20.73
CA GLU A 495 -38.07 -0.45 20.67
C GLU A 495 -36.61 0.01 20.46
N ILE A 496 -36.37 1.04 19.62
CA ILE A 496 -35.05 1.66 19.47
C ILE A 496 -34.56 2.27 20.80
N ALA A 497 -35.46 2.92 21.55
CA ALA A 497 -35.13 3.51 22.85
C ALA A 497 -34.88 2.43 23.93
N GLU A 498 -35.73 1.40 24.01
CA GLU A 498 -35.63 0.31 24.99
C GLU A 498 -34.31 -0.48 24.88
N TYR A 499 -33.89 -0.77 23.64
CA TYR A 499 -32.62 -1.46 23.38
C TYR A 499 -31.42 -0.53 23.15
N LYS A 500 -31.64 0.80 23.20
CA LYS A 500 -30.60 1.82 22.94
C LYS A 500 -29.87 1.56 21.61
N ILE A 501 -30.64 1.35 20.54
CA ILE A 501 -30.10 1.04 19.22
C ILE A 501 -29.38 2.26 18.65
N GLU A 502 -28.08 2.12 18.41
CA GLU A 502 -27.29 3.08 17.65
C GLU A 502 -27.04 2.54 16.24
N PHE A 503 -27.49 3.29 15.22
CA PHE A 503 -27.22 2.96 13.82
C PHE A 503 -25.72 2.94 13.57
N ILE A 504 -25.21 1.84 13.00
CA ILE A 504 -23.78 1.64 12.69
C ILE A 504 -23.35 2.59 11.58
N VAL A 505 -24.20 2.76 10.58
CA VAL A 505 -23.93 3.62 9.42
C VAL A 505 -24.13 5.08 9.83
N PRO A 506 -23.10 5.95 9.75
CA PRO A 506 -23.20 7.36 10.15
C PRO A 506 -24.32 8.11 9.44
N GLU A 507 -24.55 7.82 8.16
CA GLU A 507 -25.61 8.40 7.35
C GLU A 507 -27.01 8.02 7.87
N TYR A 508 -27.18 6.77 8.32
CA TYR A 508 -28.45 6.28 8.88
C TYR A 508 -28.74 6.92 10.23
N ARG A 509 -27.69 7.13 11.05
CA ARG A 509 -27.79 7.82 12.33
C ARG A 509 -28.21 9.27 12.16
N ASN A 510 -27.53 10.01 11.28
CA ASN A 510 -27.88 11.39 10.98
C ASN A 510 -29.33 11.51 10.51
N LEU A 511 -29.77 10.58 9.65
CA LEU A 511 -31.15 10.56 9.19
C LEU A 511 -32.13 10.26 10.34
N TRP A 512 -31.83 9.28 11.19
CA TRP A 512 -32.67 8.94 12.34
C TRP A 512 -32.87 10.13 13.30
N ASP A 513 -31.80 10.87 13.60
CA ASP A 513 -31.86 12.04 14.48
C ASP A 513 -32.76 13.14 13.90
N VAL A 514 -32.65 13.39 12.59
CA VAL A 514 -33.53 14.35 11.90
C VAL A 514 -34.97 13.86 11.84
N LEU A 515 -35.18 12.57 11.57
CA LEU A 515 -36.52 11.97 11.53
C LEU A 515 -37.22 12.04 12.90
N CYS A 516 -36.49 11.85 14.00
CA CYS A 516 -37.03 11.98 15.35
C CYS A 516 -37.46 13.42 15.67
N THR A 517 -36.64 14.42 15.34
CA THR A 517 -36.89 15.83 15.67
C THR A 517 -38.08 16.45 14.92
N GLN A 518 -38.35 16.03 13.67
CA GLN A 518 -39.45 16.59 12.87
C GLN A 518 -40.82 15.99 13.18
N THR A 519 -40.85 14.76 13.66
CA THR A 519 -42.09 14.02 13.90
C THR A 519 -42.68 14.22 15.30
N GLU A 520 -41.97 14.93 16.19
CA GLU A 520 -42.51 15.45 17.46
C GLU A 520 -43.35 16.72 17.29
N ASN A 521 -43.14 17.47 16.19
CA ASN A 521 -43.72 18.80 16.00
C ASN A 521 -44.96 18.87 15.11
N SER A 522 -45.44 17.76 14.56
CA SER A 522 -46.67 17.81 13.75
C SER A 522 -47.36 16.46 13.57
N ASN A 523 -48.67 16.45 13.80
CA ASN A 523 -49.64 15.48 13.30
C ASN A 523 -49.80 15.58 11.76
N ALA A 524 -48.74 16.00 11.04
CA ALA A 524 -48.78 16.29 9.62
C ALA A 524 -48.42 15.05 8.80
N GLN A 525 -49.23 14.86 7.76
CA GLN A 525 -49.17 13.81 6.76
C GLN A 525 -47.76 13.64 6.18
N ALA A 526 -47.50 12.43 5.65
CA ALA A 526 -46.27 12.01 5.00
C ALA A 526 -45.72 12.96 3.90
N ASP A 527 -46.50 13.97 3.50
CA ASP A 527 -46.14 15.01 2.54
C ASP A 527 -45.25 16.13 3.10
N ALA A 528 -44.96 16.16 4.41
CA ALA A 528 -44.03 17.14 5.00
C ALA A 528 -42.55 16.70 5.05
N LEU A 529 -42.21 15.53 4.49
CA LEU A 529 -40.82 15.04 4.33
C LEU A 529 -40.07 15.68 3.13
N VAL A 530 -40.56 16.82 2.62
CA VAL A 530 -40.13 17.40 1.33
C VAL A 530 -38.84 18.24 1.43
N ASP A 531 -38.31 18.46 2.64
CA ASP A 531 -37.06 19.22 2.83
C ASP A 531 -35.82 18.35 3.11
N PHE A 532 -35.87 17.05 2.77
CA PHE A 532 -34.70 16.17 2.80
C PHE A 532 -33.96 16.19 1.46
N ASN A 533 -32.64 15.96 1.50
CA ASN A 533 -31.88 15.52 0.33
C ASN A 533 -32.55 14.25 -0.23
N SER A 534 -33.39 14.41 -1.27
CA SER A 534 -34.15 13.31 -1.89
C SER A 534 -33.28 12.13 -2.33
N GLU A 535 -31.96 12.33 -2.42
CA GLU A 535 -30.93 11.35 -2.76
C GLU A 535 -30.60 10.38 -1.60
N GLU A 536 -30.57 10.83 -0.34
CA GLU A 536 -30.23 9.99 0.83
C GLU A 536 -31.38 9.02 1.16
N ILE A 537 -32.61 9.53 1.15
CA ILE A 537 -33.81 8.70 1.30
C ILE A 537 -33.92 7.70 0.14
N ARG A 538 -33.66 8.14 -1.11
CA ARG A 538 -33.64 7.21 -2.26
C ARG A 538 -32.57 6.13 -2.12
N GLY A 539 -31.39 6.47 -1.60
CA GLY A 539 -30.32 5.51 -1.31
C GLY A 539 -30.77 4.41 -0.34
N ILE A 540 -31.38 4.80 0.77
CA ILE A 540 -31.90 3.85 1.78
C ILE A 540 -33.02 2.99 1.21
N LEU A 541 -33.97 3.59 0.48
CA LEU A 541 -35.05 2.85 -0.18
C LEU A 541 -34.52 1.87 -1.25
N CYS A 542 -33.39 2.17 -1.88
CA CYS A 542 -32.69 1.24 -2.78
C CYS A 542 -31.98 0.09 -2.06
N HIS A 543 -31.59 0.28 -0.79
CA HIS A 543 -30.96 -0.75 0.03
C HIS A 543 -31.98 -1.64 0.78
N ALA A 544 -33.20 -1.15 0.96
CA ALA A 544 -34.30 -1.93 1.52
C ALA A 544 -34.79 -3.02 0.56
N ASP A 545 -35.08 -4.20 1.09
CA ASP A 545 -35.58 -5.31 0.28
C ASP A 545 -37.04 -5.04 -0.13
N PRO A 546 -37.37 -5.03 -1.45
CA PRO A 546 -38.74 -4.83 -1.92
C PRO A 546 -39.74 -5.84 -1.34
N PHE A 547 -39.30 -7.06 -1.03
CA PHE A 547 -40.15 -8.07 -0.38
C PHE A 547 -40.53 -7.65 1.04
N ILE A 548 -39.59 -7.09 1.80
CA ILE A 548 -39.83 -6.62 3.16
C ILE A 548 -40.77 -5.42 3.18
N LEU A 549 -40.58 -4.48 2.23
CA LEU A 549 -41.46 -3.33 2.06
C LEU A 549 -42.87 -3.71 1.56
N SER A 550 -43.04 -4.90 0.96
CA SER A 550 -44.36 -5.42 0.60
C SER A 550 -45.17 -5.93 1.80
N ARG A 551 -44.51 -6.26 2.92
CA ARG A 551 -45.12 -6.83 4.15
C ARG A 551 -44.54 -6.23 5.43
N PRO A 552 -44.52 -4.89 5.56
CA PRO A 552 -43.81 -4.22 6.65
C PRO A 552 -44.40 -4.55 8.03
N LYS A 553 -45.73 -4.67 8.14
CA LYS A 553 -46.42 -5.03 9.40
C LYS A 553 -46.12 -6.44 9.89
N GLU A 554 -45.80 -7.37 8.98
CA GLU A 554 -45.46 -8.77 9.32
C GLU A 554 -43.98 -8.93 9.69
N LEU A 555 -43.10 -8.07 9.17
CA LEU A 555 -41.64 -8.29 9.19
C LEU A 555 -40.88 -7.31 10.07
N PHE A 556 -41.42 -6.13 10.41
CA PHE A 556 -40.69 -5.13 11.18
C PHE A 556 -40.22 -5.64 12.55
N GLN A 557 -41.04 -6.47 13.23
CA GLN A 557 -40.69 -7.01 14.54
C GLN A 557 -39.47 -7.94 14.46
N ALA A 558 -39.33 -8.72 13.39
CA ALA A 558 -38.17 -9.58 13.19
C ALA A 558 -36.90 -8.77 12.87
N ILE A 559 -37.06 -7.69 12.10
CA ILE A 559 -35.95 -6.79 11.72
C ILE A 559 -35.44 -6.03 12.94
N ILE A 560 -36.33 -5.45 13.74
CA ILE A 560 -35.94 -4.70 14.94
C ILE A 560 -35.34 -5.63 16.00
N GLN A 561 -35.86 -6.86 16.14
CA GLN A 561 -35.29 -7.89 17.00
C GLN A 561 -33.86 -8.25 16.56
N PHE A 562 -33.61 -8.38 15.26
CA PHE A 562 -32.28 -8.65 14.73
C PHE A 562 -31.29 -7.50 15.01
N VAL A 563 -31.70 -6.24 14.76
CA VAL A 563 -30.86 -5.06 15.04
C VAL A 563 -30.61 -4.91 16.54
N ALA A 564 -31.62 -5.15 17.38
CA ALA A 564 -31.50 -5.09 18.85
C ALA A 564 -30.52 -6.14 19.40
N ILE A 565 -30.55 -7.38 18.87
CA ILE A 565 -29.59 -8.43 19.26
C ILE A 565 -28.17 -8.00 18.91
N ALA A 566 -27.96 -7.52 17.68
CA ALA A 566 -26.65 -7.06 17.23
C ALA A 566 -26.11 -5.91 18.10
N GLU A 567 -26.97 -4.97 18.50
CA GLU A 567 -26.58 -3.88 19.40
C GLU A 567 -26.22 -4.39 20.81
N CYS A 568 -27.04 -5.27 21.40
CA CYS A 568 -26.74 -5.82 22.72
C CYS A 568 -25.41 -6.62 22.72
N GLU A 569 -25.10 -7.31 21.62
CA GLU A 569 -23.82 -8.02 21.44
C GLU A 569 -22.63 -7.05 21.36
N ARG A 570 -22.78 -5.92 20.65
CA ARG A 570 -21.76 -4.85 20.60
C ARG A 570 -21.53 -4.23 21.98
N GLN A 571 -22.60 -3.88 22.69
CA GLN A 571 -22.50 -3.32 24.04
C GLN A 571 -21.83 -4.30 24.99
N SER A 572 -22.19 -5.59 24.95
CA SER A 572 -21.54 -6.64 25.75
C SER A 572 -20.04 -6.76 25.45
N THR A 573 -19.65 -6.65 24.18
CA THR A 573 -18.24 -6.69 23.77
C THR A 573 -17.46 -5.48 24.28
N ARG A 574 -18.04 -4.28 24.14
CA ARG A 574 -17.43 -3.03 24.61
C ARG A 574 -17.28 -3.02 26.14
N ILE A 575 -18.30 -3.47 26.87
CA ILE A 575 -18.22 -3.62 28.33
C ILE A 575 -17.17 -4.66 28.71
N GLY A 576 -17.02 -5.73 27.93
CA GLY A 576 -15.94 -6.72 28.11
C GLY A 576 -14.54 -6.09 28.03
N GLN A 577 -14.28 -5.23 27.03
CA GLN A 577 -13.01 -4.50 26.92
C GLN A 577 -12.76 -3.58 28.12
N LEU A 578 -13.81 -2.90 28.61
CA LEU A 578 -13.72 -2.05 29.81
C LEU A 578 -13.48 -2.87 31.09
N CYS A 579 -13.99 -4.11 31.17
CA CYS A 579 -13.65 -5.03 32.25
C CYS A 579 -12.14 -5.36 32.22
N ASP A 580 -11.60 -5.69 31.05
CA ASP A 580 -10.17 -6.03 30.90
C ASP A 580 -9.27 -4.83 31.30
N GLU A 581 -9.68 -3.60 30.94
CA GLU A 581 -8.98 -2.36 31.32
C GLU A 581 -9.07 -2.08 32.83
N ALA A 582 -10.24 -2.26 33.45
CA ALA A 582 -10.43 -2.06 34.89
C ALA A 582 -9.63 -3.11 35.71
N GLU A 583 -9.56 -4.35 35.23
CA GLU A 583 -8.75 -5.41 35.82
C GLU A 583 -7.25 -5.09 35.72
N ALA A 584 -6.78 -4.60 34.55
CA ALA A 584 -5.39 -4.18 34.37
C ALA A 584 -4.98 -2.99 35.27
N GLN A 585 -5.94 -2.15 35.65
CA GLN A 585 -5.75 -1.01 36.55
C GLN A 585 -5.95 -1.35 38.04
N GLY A 586 -6.44 -2.56 38.36
CA GLY A 586 -6.73 -3.00 39.72
C GLY A 586 -7.96 -2.31 40.36
N ASP A 587 -8.87 -1.77 39.54
CA ASP A 587 -10.11 -1.11 39.99
C ASP A 587 -11.26 -2.13 40.11
N TRP A 588 -11.27 -2.85 41.23
CA TRP A 588 -12.20 -3.96 41.48
C TRP A 588 -13.67 -3.52 41.65
N ASP A 589 -13.91 -2.31 42.16
CA ASP A 589 -15.27 -1.77 42.32
C ASP A 589 -15.89 -1.45 40.96
N ASN A 590 -15.12 -0.83 40.07
CA ASN A 590 -15.57 -0.58 38.70
C ASN A 590 -15.72 -1.87 37.89
N LEU A 591 -14.81 -2.83 38.06
CA LEU A 591 -14.90 -4.15 37.42
C LEU A 591 -16.21 -4.86 37.79
N THR A 592 -16.57 -4.88 39.08
CA THR A 592 -17.81 -5.52 39.56
C THR A 592 -19.04 -4.89 38.91
N ARG A 593 -19.10 -3.55 38.87
CA ARG A 593 -20.19 -2.80 38.23
C ARG A 593 -20.28 -3.09 36.72
N LEU A 594 -19.15 -3.16 36.03
CA LEU A 594 -19.10 -3.47 34.59
C LEU A 594 -19.54 -4.91 34.30
N MET A 595 -19.16 -5.87 35.15
CA MET A 595 -19.60 -7.26 35.03
C MET A 595 -21.12 -7.39 35.18
N GLU A 596 -21.74 -6.67 36.12
CA GLU A 596 -23.20 -6.62 36.26
C GLU A 596 -23.88 -6.04 35.01
N GLN A 597 -23.35 -4.94 34.47
CA GLN A 597 -23.86 -4.33 33.23
C GLN A 597 -23.75 -5.29 32.04
N ARG A 598 -22.64 -6.02 31.93
CA ARG A 598 -22.46 -7.05 30.89
C ARG A 598 -23.48 -8.18 31.02
N GLN A 599 -23.76 -8.62 32.25
CA GLN A 599 -24.74 -9.67 32.52
C GLN A 599 -26.16 -9.24 32.13
N VAL A 600 -26.51 -7.96 32.31
CA VAL A 600 -27.78 -7.39 31.84
C VAL A 600 -27.90 -7.50 30.32
N GLN A 601 -26.85 -7.17 29.56
CA GLN A 601 -26.88 -7.28 28.09
C GLN A 601 -27.03 -8.73 27.62
N ILE A 602 -26.33 -9.67 28.26
CA ILE A 602 -26.44 -11.10 27.96
C ILE A 602 -27.87 -11.61 28.21
N ARG A 603 -28.53 -11.16 29.30
CA ARG A 603 -29.94 -11.49 29.56
C ARG A 603 -30.87 -10.92 28.49
N LYS A 604 -30.66 -9.67 28.04
CA LYS A 604 -31.44 -9.05 26.95
C LYS A 604 -31.31 -9.86 25.64
N ILE A 605 -30.10 -10.27 25.26
CA ILE A 605 -29.85 -11.14 24.10
C ILE A 605 -30.62 -12.47 24.25
N GLY A 606 -30.56 -13.09 25.42
CA GLY A 606 -31.28 -14.33 25.71
C GLY A 606 -32.80 -14.19 25.54
N GLN A 607 -33.38 -13.11 26.06
CA GLN A 607 -34.82 -12.82 25.89
C GLN A 607 -35.21 -12.54 24.44
N LEU A 608 -34.33 -11.85 23.70
CA LEU A 608 -34.52 -11.53 22.29
C LEU A 608 -34.35 -12.75 21.37
N ARG A 609 -33.66 -13.82 21.75
CA ARG A 609 -33.51 -15.03 20.90
C ARG A 609 -34.66 -16.03 21.02
N ILE A 610 -35.62 -15.80 21.92
CA ILE A 610 -36.81 -16.65 22.06
C ILE A 610 -37.78 -16.38 20.89
N PRO A 611 -38.26 -17.41 20.17
CA PRO A 611 -39.18 -17.24 19.04
C PRO A 611 -40.47 -16.49 19.46
N MET A 612 -40.89 -15.50 18.67
CA MET A 612 -42.03 -14.64 18.99
C MET A 612 -43.36 -15.37 19.22
N ARG A 613 -43.54 -16.60 18.70
CA ARG A 613 -44.74 -17.43 18.96
C ARG A 613 -44.95 -17.79 20.45
N CYS A 614 -43.95 -17.58 21.30
CA CYS A 614 -44.06 -17.80 22.75
C CYS A 614 -44.30 -16.50 23.57
N ARG A 615 -44.39 -15.33 22.92
CA ARG A 615 -44.77 -14.06 23.59
C ARG A 615 -46.24 -13.74 23.33
N ILE A 616 -47.14 -14.56 23.87
CA ILE A 616 -48.56 -14.19 24.00
C ILE A 616 -48.82 -13.88 25.48
N LEU A 617 -49.09 -12.62 25.79
CA LEU A 617 -49.93 -12.25 26.93
C LEU A 617 -51.25 -11.70 26.37
N PRO A 618 -52.40 -12.02 26.99
CA PRO A 618 -53.70 -11.98 26.34
C PRO A 618 -54.21 -10.55 26.17
N PHE A 619 -54.62 -10.20 24.96
CA PHE A 619 -55.51 -9.08 24.69
C PHE A 619 -56.90 -9.47 25.25
N GLN A 620 -57.21 -9.03 26.46
CA GLN A 620 -58.56 -9.14 27.00
C GLN A 620 -59.48 -8.15 26.28
N SER A 621 -60.51 -8.70 25.66
CA SER A 621 -61.72 -8.02 25.22
C SER A 621 -62.35 -7.20 26.34
N ARG A 622 -62.56 -5.90 26.13
CA ARG A 622 -63.72 -5.17 26.67
C ARG A 622 -64.17 -4.11 25.68
N SER A 623 -65.16 -4.48 24.88
CA SER A 623 -66.19 -3.57 24.41
C SER A 623 -67.13 -3.28 25.59
N GLU A 624 -67.15 -2.03 26.06
CA GLU A 624 -68.32 -1.44 26.71
C GLU A 624 -68.55 -0.08 26.06
N ASN A 625 -69.54 -0.03 25.18
CA ASN A 625 -70.17 1.18 24.70
C ASN A 625 -71.29 1.53 25.69
N PRO A 626 -71.40 2.75 26.21
CA PRO A 626 -72.67 3.25 26.73
C PRO A 626 -73.43 3.97 25.62
N LEU A 627 -74.68 3.51 25.43
CA LEU A 627 -75.78 4.03 24.58
C LEU A 627 -75.71 3.75 23.07
#